data_AF-A0A8T4LKD5-F1
#
_entry.id   AF-A0A8T4LKD5-F1
#
_cell.length_a   1.000
_cell.length_b   1.000
_cell.length_c   1.000
_cell.angle_alpha   90.00
_cell.angle_beta   90.00
_cell.angle_gamma   90.00
#
_symmetry.space_group_name_H-M   'P 1'
#
loop_
_entity.id
_entity.type
_entity.pdbx_description
1 polymer ?
#
loop_
_entity_poly.entity_id
_entity_poly.type
_entity_poly.pdbx_seq_one_letter_code
_entity_poly.pdbx_strand_id
1 'polypeptide(L)'
;MRKIETKEATEKRQTRNKVEFKIQGQSFQTSFTPEETESINADAISISELSGKPIYFVNSDPASANEILYNIGRYATRYQDVCLKDLNCTNSDNIVKTCDDNLIVFKESDEDSVKRDNNCLFINYSPGNEVLVGNRLIFKALGVQ
;
A
#
# COMPACT_ATOMS: atom_id res chain seq x y z
N MET A 1 -47.10 18.53 11.87
CA MET A 1 -46.24 17.34 12.11
C MET A 1 -46.24 16.53 10.83
N ARG A 2 -45.14 16.22 10.14
CA ARG A 2 -43.75 15.94 10.52
C ARG A 2 -42.80 16.64 9.55
N LYS A 3 -41.72 17.23 10.06
CA LYS A 3 -40.52 17.57 9.28
C LYS A 3 -39.82 16.25 8.96
N ILE A 4 -39.45 16.03 7.69
CA ILE A 4 -38.48 15.01 7.32
C ILE A 4 -37.19 15.79 7.08
N GLU A 5 -36.27 15.68 8.03
CA GLU A 5 -34.93 16.24 7.93
C GLU A 5 -34.04 15.28 7.12
N THR A 6 -33.37 15.88 6.15
CA THR A 6 -32.35 15.34 5.26
C THR A 6 -31.13 14.84 6.03
N LYS A 7 -30.56 13.72 5.60
CA LYS A 7 -29.13 13.42 5.80
C LYS A 7 -28.51 13.16 4.43
N GLU A 8 -28.05 14.23 3.80
CA GLU A 8 -27.06 14.14 2.74
C GLU A 8 -25.75 13.70 3.39
N ALA A 9 -25.27 12.50 3.01
CA ALA A 9 -23.90 12.10 3.32
C ALA A 9 -22.99 12.97 2.45
N THR A 10 -22.36 13.97 3.06
CA THR A 10 -21.36 14.80 2.41
C THR A 10 -20.15 13.93 2.09
N GLU A 11 -20.05 13.56 0.81
CA GLU A 11 -18.86 13.00 0.17
C GLU A 11 -17.67 13.92 0.47
N LYS A 12 -16.83 13.52 1.43
CA LYS A 12 -15.58 14.22 1.74
C LYS A 12 -14.61 13.98 0.59
N ARG A 13 -14.70 14.81 -0.44
CA ARG A 13 -13.69 14.94 -1.49
C ARG A 13 -12.44 15.58 -0.88
N GLN A 14 -11.61 14.75 -0.23
CA GLN A 14 -10.40 15.21 0.43
C GLN A 14 -9.24 15.16 -0.57
N THR A 15 -9.01 16.24 -1.32
CA THR A 15 -7.71 16.47 -1.95
C THR A 15 -6.73 16.82 -0.84
N ARG A 16 -6.16 15.82 -0.15
CA ARG A 16 -4.99 16.08 0.69
C ARG A 16 -3.88 16.55 -0.25
N ASN A 17 -3.29 17.71 0.06
CA ASN A 17 -2.05 18.13 -0.57
C ASN A 17 -1.03 17.02 -0.32
N LYS A 18 -0.38 16.55 -1.39
CA LYS A 18 0.66 15.55 -1.28
C LYS A 18 1.86 16.11 -0.52
N VAL A 19 2.54 15.26 0.25
CA VAL A 19 3.81 15.54 0.92
C VAL A 19 4.93 15.19 -0.04
N GLU A 20 5.78 16.15 -0.36
CA GLU A 20 6.95 15.94 -1.22
C GLU A 20 8.23 15.97 -0.39
N PHE A 21 9.14 15.04 -0.68
CA PHE A 21 10.45 14.98 -0.02
C PHE A 21 11.52 14.43 -0.97
N LYS A 22 12.79 14.61 -0.61
CA LYS A 22 13.94 14.16 -1.40
C LYS A 22 14.89 13.30 -0.60
N ILE A 23 15.35 12.22 -1.20
CA ILE A 23 16.41 11.35 -0.67
C ILE A 23 17.48 11.24 -1.75
N GLN A 24 18.71 11.62 -1.44
CA GLN A 24 19.85 11.57 -2.38
C GLN A 24 19.57 12.26 -3.74
N GLY A 25 18.80 13.35 -3.73
CA GLY A 25 18.43 14.12 -4.93
C GLY A 25 17.23 13.58 -5.70
N GLN A 26 16.67 12.43 -5.34
CA GLN A 26 15.49 11.85 -5.94
C GLN A 26 14.21 12.29 -5.21
N SER A 27 13.18 12.68 -5.95
CA SER A 27 11.90 13.12 -5.39
C SER A 27 10.94 11.95 -5.14
N PHE A 28 10.20 12.07 -4.04
CA PHE A 28 9.17 11.15 -3.56
C PHE A 28 7.94 11.96 -3.17
N GLN A 29 6.77 11.31 -3.20
CA GLN A 29 5.49 11.96 -2.94
C GLN A 29 4.51 10.99 -2.25
N THR A 30 4.00 11.36 -1.09
CA THR A 30 3.09 10.54 -0.28
C THR A 30 1.87 11.35 0.16
N SER A 31 0.77 10.69 0.53
CA SER A 31 -0.41 11.38 1.12
C SER A 31 -0.31 11.63 2.63
N PHE A 32 0.66 11.00 3.29
CA PHE A 32 0.92 11.10 4.73
C PHE A 32 2.41 11.35 4.98
N THR A 33 2.77 11.93 6.12
CA THR A 33 4.17 12.11 6.56
C THR A 33 4.69 10.85 7.27
N PRO A 34 6.02 10.71 7.45
CA PRO A 34 6.59 9.62 8.25
C PRO A 34 6.00 9.56 9.67
N GLU A 35 5.86 10.70 10.35
CA GLU A 35 5.34 10.81 11.71
C GLU A 35 3.89 10.31 11.82
N GLU A 36 3.05 10.62 10.82
CA GLU A 36 1.65 10.12 10.77
C GLU A 36 1.57 8.59 10.67
N THR A 37 2.63 7.92 10.22
CA THR A 37 2.68 6.46 10.07
C THR A 37 3.49 5.75 11.16
N GLU A 38 4.09 6.48 12.09
CA GLU A 38 5.12 5.96 12.99
C GLU A 38 4.60 4.86 13.93
N SER A 39 3.36 4.98 14.37
CA SER A 39 2.71 4.01 15.27
C SER A 39 2.37 2.68 14.61
N ILE A 40 2.45 2.59 13.27
CA ILE A 40 2.13 1.36 12.53
C ILE A 40 3.35 0.45 12.55
N ASN A 41 3.19 -0.75 13.12
CA ASN A 41 4.23 -1.76 13.05
C ASN A 41 4.39 -2.24 11.61
N ALA A 42 5.62 -2.23 11.10
CA ALA A 42 5.87 -2.55 9.71
C ALA A 42 7.21 -3.23 9.50
N ASP A 43 7.16 -4.44 8.95
CA ASP A 43 8.29 -5.06 8.29
C ASP A 43 8.66 -4.29 7.02
N ALA A 44 9.93 -4.40 6.63
CA ALA A 44 10.49 -3.66 5.51
C ALA A 44 10.85 -4.58 4.33
N ILE A 45 10.78 -3.99 3.14
CA ILE A 45 11.50 -4.46 1.95
C ILE A 45 12.44 -3.35 1.51
N SER A 46 13.71 -3.66 1.34
CA SER A 46 14.70 -2.67 0.90
C SER A 46 14.63 -2.45 -0.61
N ILE A 47 15.12 -1.29 -1.06
CA ILE A 47 15.24 -1.01 -2.51
C ILE A 47 16.11 -2.04 -3.24
N SER A 48 17.16 -2.56 -2.59
CA SER A 48 18.01 -3.58 -3.20
C SER A 48 17.31 -4.93 -3.36
N GLU A 49 16.37 -5.27 -2.47
CA GLU A 49 15.54 -6.48 -2.61
C GLU A 49 14.55 -6.38 -3.77
N LEU A 50 14.06 -5.16 -4.07
CA LEU A 50 13.16 -4.87 -5.18
C LEU A 50 13.89 -4.76 -6.53
N SER A 51 15.13 -4.30 -6.51
CA SER A 51 15.88 -3.98 -7.73
C SER A 51 16.01 -5.19 -8.64
N GLY A 52 15.61 -5.03 -9.91
CA GLY A 52 15.73 -6.08 -10.91
C GLY A 52 14.68 -7.19 -10.80
N LYS A 53 13.71 -7.08 -9.89
CA LYS A 53 12.65 -8.07 -9.70
C LYS A 53 11.26 -7.49 -9.99
N PRO A 54 10.27 -8.31 -10.41
CA PRO A 54 8.89 -7.87 -10.50
C PRO A 54 8.30 -7.68 -9.09
N ILE A 55 7.37 -6.73 -8.97
CA ILE A 55 6.46 -6.60 -7.83
C ILE A 55 5.09 -7.09 -8.26
N TYR A 56 4.43 -7.89 -7.43
CA TYR A 56 3.08 -8.33 -7.67
C TYR A 56 2.14 -7.77 -6.61
N PHE A 57 0.93 -7.42 -7.02
CA PHE A 57 -0.10 -6.93 -6.11
C PHE A 57 -1.23 -7.95 -6.00
N VAL A 58 -1.77 -8.11 -4.79
CA VAL A 58 -2.90 -8.99 -4.52
C VAL A 58 -3.97 -8.19 -3.80
N ASN A 59 -5.18 -8.17 -4.37
CA ASN A 59 -6.35 -7.43 -3.86
C ASN A 59 -6.07 -5.94 -3.60
N SER A 60 -5.22 -5.32 -4.42
CA SER A 60 -4.76 -3.96 -4.17
C SER A 60 -5.87 -2.93 -4.12
N ASP A 61 -5.79 -2.06 -3.12
CA ASP A 61 -6.44 -0.76 -3.18
C ASP A 61 -5.74 0.12 -4.24
N PRO A 62 -6.47 0.64 -5.24
CA PRO A 62 -5.86 1.42 -6.32
C PRO A 62 -5.11 2.67 -5.83
N ALA A 63 -5.59 3.36 -4.79
CA ALA A 63 -4.95 4.58 -4.32
C ALA A 63 -3.60 4.28 -3.64
N SER A 64 -3.57 3.26 -2.78
CA SER A 64 -2.38 2.82 -2.08
C SER A 64 -1.35 2.19 -3.03
N ALA A 65 -1.80 1.32 -3.95
CA ALA A 65 -0.91 0.72 -4.95
C ALA A 65 -0.27 1.78 -5.87
N ASN A 66 -1.03 2.82 -6.26
CA ASN A 66 -0.48 3.92 -7.06
C ASN A 66 0.62 4.68 -6.32
N GLU A 67 0.49 4.94 -5.01
CA GLU A 67 1.55 5.60 -4.24
C GLU A 67 2.78 4.72 -4.07
N ILE A 68 2.59 3.42 -3.83
CA ILE A 68 3.69 2.45 -3.77
C ILE A 68 4.45 2.44 -5.10
N LEU A 69 3.72 2.34 -6.22
CA LEU A 69 4.31 2.35 -7.55
C LEU A 69 5.05 3.64 -7.89
N TYR A 70 4.45 4.79 -7.55
CA TYR A 70 5.07 6.09 -7.76
C TYR A 70 6.41 6.22 -7.02
N ASN A 71 6.47 5.75 -5.77
CA ASN A 71 7.64 5.93 -4.92
C ASN A 71 8.72 4.87 -5.13
N ILE A 72 8.35 3.60 -5.07
CA ILE A 72 9.29 2.47 -5.07
C ILE A 72 9.13 1.55 -6.29
N GLY A 73 8.04 1.67 -7.06
CA GLY A 73 7.82 0.86 -8.27
C GLY A 73 8.89 1.07 -9.35
N ARG A 74 9.52 2.25 -9.40
CA ARG A 74 10.63 2.55 -10.34
C ARG A 74 11.89 1.70 -10.16
N TYR A 75 12.01 0.96 -9.06
CA TYR A 75 13.11 0.02 -8.84
C TYR A 75 12.77 -1.40 -9.31
N ALA A 76 11.48 -1.71 -9.48
CA ALA A 76 11.03 -2.99 -9.99
C ALA A 76 11.16 -3.06 -11.52
N THR A 77 11.28 -4.27 -12.08
CA THR A 77 11.31 -4.47 -13.54
C THR A 77 9.95 -4.33 -14.19
N ARG A 78 8.89 -4.68 -13.45
CA ARG A 78 7.48 -4.56 -13.83
C ARG A 78 6.59 -4.73 -12.61
N TYR A 79 5.32 -4.36 -12.75
CA TYR A 79 4.29 -4.65 -11.78
C TYR A 79 3.09 -5.34 -12.44
N GLN A 80 2.35 -6.14 -11.68
CA GLN A 80 1.17 -6.85 -12.17
C GLN A 80 0.27 -7.27 -11.00
N ASP A 81 -1.05 -7.18 -11.19
CA ASP A 81 -2.03 -7.78 -10.27
C ASP A 81 -2.06 -9.30 -10.47
N VAL A 82 -1.99 -10.03 -9.36
CA VAL A 82 -1.96 -11.50 -9.34
C VAL A 82 -2.92 -12.01 -8.26
N CYS A 83 -2.99 -13.33 -8.11
CA CYS A 83 -3.67 -13.96 -6.99
C CYS A 83 -2.65 -14.67 -6.09
N LEU A 84 -2.80 -14.57 -4.77
CA LEU A 84 -2.01 -15.38 -3.84
C LEU A 84 -2.67 -16.75 -3.69
N LYS A 85 -1.87 -17.83 -3.75
CA LYS A 85 -2.33 -19.19 -3.50
C LYS A 85 -3.05 -19.26 -2.14
N ASP A 86 -4.18 -19.96 -2.10
CA ASP A 86 -5.01 -20.16 -0.90
C ASP A 86 -5.65 -18.87 -0.34
N LEU A 87 -5.62 -17.77 -1.10
CA LEU A 87 -6.37 -16.53 -0.80
C LEU A 87 -7.47 -16.30 -1.83
N ASN A 88 -8.62 -15.81 -1.39
CA ASN A 88 -9.67 -15.36 -2.30
C ASN A 88 -9.27 -14.03 -2.92
N CYS A 89 -9.18 -14.01 -4.26
CA CYS A 89 -8.79 -12.84 -5.02
C CYS A 89 -10.00 -12.17 -5.65
N THR A 90 -9.96 -10.84 -5.76
CA THR A 90 -11.05 -10.05 -6.37
C THR A 90 -11.28 -10.45 -7.84
N ASN A 91 -10.23 -10.86 -8.54
CA ASN A 91 -10.30 -11.37 -9.91
C ASN A 91 -9.79 -12.82 -9.96
N SER A 92 -10.66 -13.75 -10.38
CA SER A 92 -10.33 -15.17 -10.50
C SER A 92 -9.43 -15.50 -11.68
N ASP A 93 -9.31 -14.61 -12.67
CA ASP A 93 -8.47 -14.82 -13.86
C ASP A 93 -7.00 -14.42 -13.62
N ASN A 94 -6.71 -13.86 -12.45
CA ASN A 94 -5.35 -13.49 -12.08
C ASN A 94 -4.46 -14.73 -11.96
N ILE A 95 -3.24 -14.64 -12.49
CA ILE A 95 -2.23 -15.69 -12.37
C ILE A 95 -1.96 -15.95 -10.89
N VAL A 96 -1.97 -17.21 -10.47
CA VAL A 96 -1.69 -17.60 -9.08
C VAL A 96 -0.19 -17.58 -8.82
N LYS A 97 0.22 -16.91 -7.73
CA LYS A 97 1.59 -16.80 -7.23
C LYS A 97 1.67 -17.25 -5.76
N THR A 98 2.89 -17.38 -5.26
CA THR A 98 3.18 -17.74 -3.86
C THR A 98 4.15 -16.73 -3.26
N CYS A 99 4.43 -16.83 -1.95
CA CYS A 99 5.40 -15.95 -1.30
C CYS A 99 6.86 -16.24 -1.63
N ASP A 100 7.14 -17.12 -2.61
CA ASP A 100 8.45 -17.20 -3.26
C ASP A 100 8.67 -16.01 -4.23
N ASP A 101 7.58 -15.43 -4.74
CA ASP A 101 7.58 -14.19 -5.54
C ASP A 101 7.45 -12.95 -4.64
N ASN A 102 7.85 -11.76 -5.11
CA ASN A 102 7.68 -10.52 -4.34
C ASN A 102 6.24 -10.01 -4.45
N LEU A 103 5.44 -10.25 -3.41
CA LEU A 103 4.03 -9.90 -3.38
C LEU A 103 3.77 -8.81 -2.33
N ILE A 104 2.94 -7.84 -2.69
CA ILE A 104 2.31 -6.89 -1.77
C ILE A 104 0.84 -7.26 -1.72
N VAL A 105 0.40 -7.76 -0.57
CA VAL A 105 -0.94 -8.33 -0.36
C VAL A 105 -1.74 -7.38 0.52
N PHE A 106 -2.86 -6.90 0.00
CA PHE A 106 -3.77 -6.01 0.70
C PHE A 106 -4.84 -6.82 1.42
N LYS A 107 -5.02 -6.56 2.71
CA LYS A 107 -5.98 -7.27 3.55
C LYS A 107 -6.65 -6.31 4.53
N GLU A 108 -7.96 -6.23 4.47
CA GLU A 108 -8.75 -5.55 5.49
C GLU A 108 -8.63 -6.30 6.84
N SER A 109 -8.47 -5.55 7.93
CA SER A 109 -8.15 -6.02 9.28
C SER A 109 -8.60 -4.99 10.32
N ASP A 110 -8.76 -5.39 11.59
CA ASP A 110 -9.06 -4.46 12.69
C ASP A 110 -7.80 -3.69 13.17
N GLU A 111 -6.63 -4.10 12.70
CA GLU A 111 -5.34 -3.52 13.07
C GLU A 111 -4.49 -3.19 11.84
N ASP A 112 -3.88 -2.00 11.88
CA ASP A 112 -2.96 -1.50 10.87
C ASP A 112 -1.56 -2.09 11.09
N SER A 113 -1.04 -2.82 10.10
CA SER A 113 0.33 -3.33 10.14
C SER A 113 0.85 -3.75 8.77
N VAL A 114 2.17 -3.75 8.60
CA VAL A 114 2.84 -4.45 7.51
C VAL A 114 3.56 -5.66 8.08
N LYS A 115 3.15 -6.87 7.69
CA LYS A 115 3.75 -8.13 8.16
C LYS A 115 4.41 -8.86 7.00
N ARG A 116 5.60 -9.40 7.22
CA ARG A 116 6.33 -10.15 6.21
C ARG A 116 6.20 -11.66 6.43
N ASP A 117 5.96 -12.39 5.35
CA ASP A 117 6.14 -13.83 5.27
C ASP A 117 6.92 -14.15 3.99
N ASN A 118 8.16 -14.59 4.13
CA ASN A 118 9.10 -14.75 3.02
C ASN A 118 9.18 -13.48 2.14
N ASN A 119 8.80 -13.53 0.85
CA ASN A 119 8.77 -12.37 -0.05
C ASN A 119 7.39 -11.69 -0.15
N CYS A 120 6.40 -12.14 0.64
CA CYS A 120 5.14 -11.44 0.78
C CYS A 120 5.20 -10.37 1.86
N LEU A 121 4.68 -9.19 1.54
CA LEU A 121 4.34 -8.13 2.48
C LEU A 121 2.83 -7.98 2.56
N PHE A 122 2.26 -8.30 3.71
CA PHE A 122 0.85 -8.15 4.00
C PHE A 122 0.59 -6.76 4.58
N ILE A 123 -0.04 -5.90 3.79
CA ILE A 123 -0.59 -4.61 4.22
C ILE A 123 -1.96 -4.91 4.84
N ASN A 124 -1.97 -5.02 6.17
CA ASN A 124 -3.20 -5.14 6.95
C ASN A 124 -3.66 -3.73 7.30
N TYR A 125 -4.91 -3.38 6.98
CA TYR A 125 -5.44 -2.04 7.20
C TYR A 125 -6.87 -2.07 7.72
N SER A 126 -7.17 -1.12 8.59
CA SER A 126 -8.52 -0.75 9.00
C SER A 126 -9.21 -0.01 7.84
N PRO A 127 -10.55 -0.11 7.70
CA PRO A 127 -11.26 0.56 6.61
C PRO A 127 -10.91 2.05 6.50
N GLY A 128 -10.42 2.48 5.33
CA GLY A 128 -10.01 3.86 5.06
C GLY A 128 -8.55 4.20 5.35
N ASN A 129 -7.74 3.23 5.84
CA ASN A 129 -6.32 3.40 6.13
C ASN A 129 -5.40 2.76 5.08
N GLU A 130 -5.92 2.31 3.93
CA GLU A 130 -5.17 1.60 2.87
C GLU A 130 -3.91 2.38 2.46
N VAL A 131 -4.09 3.68 2.21
CA VAL A 131 -3.02 4.60 1.79
C VAL A 131 -2.08 4.95 2.95
N LEU A 132 -2.60 5.01 4.18
CA LEU A 132 -1.80 5.28 5.38
C LEU A 132 -0.79 4.15 5.61
N VAL A 133 -1.26 2.89 5.60
CA VAL A 133 -0.40 1.71 5.78
C VAL A 133 0.53 1.52 4.56
N GLY A 134 0.06 1.81 3.34
CA GLY A 134 0.90 1.82 2.15
C GLY A 134 2.07 2.81 2.24
N ASN A 135 1.83 4.00 2.77
CA ASN A 135 2.89 4.99 3.00
C ASN A 135 3.89 4.56 4.07
N ARG A 136 3.44 3.85 5.11
CA ARG A 136 4.35 3.22 6.08
C ARG A 136 5.34 2.29 5.39
N LEU A 137 4.86 1.44 4.46
CA LEU A 137 5.72 0.57 3.67
C LEU A 137 6.72 1.36 2.82
N ILE A 138 6.28 2.45 2.18
CA ILE A 138 7.16 3.33 1.38
C ILE A 138 8.29 3.90 2.26
N PHE A 139 7.97 4.43 3.44
CA PHE A 139 9.00 5.00 4.33
C PHE A 139 10.00 3.96 4.83
N LYS A 140 9.53 2.77 5.19
CA LYS A 140 10.39 1.63 5.52
C LYS A 140 11.31 1.24 4.37
N ALA A 141 10.77 1.16 3.15
CA ALA A 141 11.54 0.78 1.98
C ALA A 141 12.62 1.80 1.60
N LEU A 142 12.34 3.08 1.85
CA LEU A 142 13.27 4.18 1.59
C LEU A 142 14.29 4.43 2.72
N GLY A 143 14.19 3.70 3.84
CA GLY A 143 15.08 3.86 4.99
C GLY A 143 14.88 5.19 5.73
N VAL A 144 13.67 5.76 5.67
CA VAL A 144 13.29 6.97 6.42
C VAL A 144 12.88 6.63 7.85
N GLN A 145 12.43 5.38 8.07
CA GLN A 145 11.99 4.84 9.37
C GLN A 145 12.35 3.36 9.53
#